data_AF-A0A317KW19-F1
#
_entry.id   AF-A0A317KW19-F1
#
_cell.length_a   1.000
_cell.length_b   1.000
_cell.length_c   1.000
_cell.angle_alpha   90.00
_cell.angle_beta   90.00
_cell.angle_gamma   90.00
#
_symmetry.space_group_name_H-M   'P 1'
#
loop_
_entity.id
_entity.type
_entity.pdbx_description
1 polymer ?
#
loop_
_entity_poly.entity_id
_entity_poly.type
_entity_poly.pdbx_seq_one_letter_code
_entity_poly.pdbx_strand_id
1 'polypeptide(L)'
;MGYVIPVENYQYQQYQQRVTKRERDPFPIERLYPIQLDSNYDRLREKDVEQALLKKARVKQEQKDLEYMKSINNQIYAKMTGKGRQFIAKV
;
A
#
# COMPACT_ATOMS: atom_id res chain seq x y z
N MET A 1 -4.78 84.31 18.68
CA MET A 1 -5.41 82.97 18.59
C MET A 1 -4.31 81.97 18.90
N GLY A 2 -4.39 81.26 20.03
CA GLY A 2 -3.31 80.38 20.49
C GLY A 2 -3.40 79.00 19.85
N TYR A 3 -2.29 78.49 19.34
CA TYR A 3 -2.17 77.09 18.93
C TYR A 3 -1.94 76.22 20.16
N VAL A 4 -2.83 75.25 20.40
CA VAL A 4 -2.61 74.19 21.38
C VAL A 4 -2.00 73.00 20.63
N ILE A 5 -0.79 72.61 21.01
CA ILE A 5 -0.15 71.43 20.45
C ILE A 5 -0.79 70.18 21.09
N PRO A 6 -1.27 69.21 20.30
CA PRO A 6 -1.80 67.97 20.85
C PRO A 6 -0.68 67.19 21.55
N VAL A 7 -0.97 66.67 22.73
CA VAL A 7 -0.08 65.79 23.47
C VAL A 7 -0.31 64.36 23.01
N GLU A 8 0.73 63.73 22.48
CA GLU A 8 0.70 62.33 22.06
C GLU A 8 0.62 61.40 23.29
N ASN A 9 -0.51 60.71 23.42
CA ASN A 9 -0.74 59.77 24.53
C ASN A 9 -0.27 58.37 24.15
N TYR A 10 1.05 58.18 24.06
CA TYR A 10 1.67 56.90 23.71
C TYR A 10 1.20 55.74 24.58
N GLN A 11 1.03 55.99 25.89
CA GLN A 11 0.57 54.96 26.83
C GLN A 11 -0.86 54.47 26.49
N TYR A 12 -1.75 55.41 26.16
CA TYR A 12 -3.12 55.09 25.77
C TYR A 12 -3.15 54.33 24.44
N GLN A 13 -2.37 54.77 23.45
CA GLN A 13 -2.28 54.11 22.15
C GLN A 13 -1.75 52.67 22.28
N GLN A 14 -0.73 52.45 23.11
CA GLN A 14 -0.20 51.12 23.39
C GLN A 14 -1.22 50.23 24.10
N TYR A 15 -1.97 50.76 25.07
CA TYR A 15 -3.03 50.02 25.75
C TYR A 15 -4.15 49.64 24.78
N GLN A 16 -4.62 50.59 23.98
CA GLN A 16 -5.65 50.37 22.98
C GLN A 16 -5.22 49.27 22.00
N GLN A 17 -3.99 49.32 21.48
CA GLN A 17 -3.47 48.30 20.58
C GLN A 17 -3.40 46.90 21.21
N ARG A 18 -3.17 46.79 22.52
CA ARG A 18 -3.17 45.50 23.23
C ARG A 18 -4.58 44.95 23.42
N VAL A 19 -5.54 45.81 23.75
CA VAL A 19 -6.94 45.41 24.01
C VAL A 19 -7.70 45.12 22.71
N THR A 20 -7.46 45.89 21.65
CA THR A 20 -8.20 45.74 20.38
C THR A 20 -7.61 44.69 19.45
N LYS A 21 -6.36 44.26 19.66
CA LYS A 21 -5.78 43.16 18.89
C LYS A 21 -6.46 41.85 19.28
N ARG A 22 -7.08 41.21 18.30
CA ARG A 22 -7.47 39.80 18.39
C ARG A 22 -6.22 38.94 18.56
N GLU A 23 -6.22 38.03 19.53
CA GLU A 23 -5.16 37.02 19.68
C GLU A 23 -5.04 36.23 18.38
N ARG A 24 -3.85 36.30 17.77
CA ARG A 24 -3.54 35.53 16.57
C ARG A 24 -2.93 34.22 17.04
N ASP A 25 -3.58 33.11 16.70
CA ASP A 25 -3.04 31.78 16.92
C ASP A 25 -1.74 31.62 16.10
N PRO A 26 -0.58 31.32 16.73
CA PRO A 26 0.66 31.06 16.02
C PRO A 26 0.62 29.75 15.20
N PHE A 27 -0.28 28.82 15.52
CA PHE A 27 -0.40 27.53 14.87
C PHE A 27 -1.85 27.24 14.45
N PRO A 28 -2.36 27.95 13.41
CA PRO A 28 -3.70 27.69 12.91
C PRO A 28 -3.77 26.25 12.38
N ILE A 29 -4.60 25.41 13.01
CA ILE A 29 -4.87 24.05 12.51
C ILE A 29 -5.69 24.19 11.24
N GLU A 30 -5.11 23.81 10.10
CA GLU A 30 -5.81 23.82 8.81
C GLU A 30 -6.96 22.79 8.80
N ARG A 31 -8.03 23.11 8.06
CA ARG A 31 -9.14 22.17 7.87
C ARG A 31 -8.70 21.05 6.94
N LEU A 32 -8.93 19.81 7.35
CA LEU A 32 -8.68 18.65 6.51
C LEU A 32 -9.59 18.68 5.28
N TYR A 33 -9.00 18.52 4.09
CA TYR A 33 -9.76 18.35 2.86
C TYR A 33 -10.09 16.86 2.65
N PRO A 34 -11.34 16.52 2.30
CA PRO A 34 -11.69 15.14 2.00
C PRO A 34 -10.92 14.67 0.76
N ILE A 35 -10.17 13.58 0.90
CA ILE A 35 -9.56 12.89 -0.23
C ILE A 35 -10.64 12.08 -0.93
N GLN A 36 -10.71 12.21 -2.25
CA GLN A 36 -11.52 11.32 -3.09
C GLN A 36 -10.84 9.94 -3.08
N LEU A 37 -11.40 8.99 -2.35
CA LEU A 37 -10.99 7.59 -2.41
C LEU A 37 -11.39 7.06 -3.79
N ASP A 38 -10.45 7.09 -4.72
CA ASP A 38 -10.73 6.78 -6.12
C ASP A 38 -11.01 5.26 -6.25
N SER A 39 -12.21 4.90 -6.71
CA SER A 39 -12.69 3.51 -6.89
C SER A 39 -11.80 2.64 -7.80
N ASN A 40 -10.81 3.26 -8.44
CA ASN A 40 -9.77 2.59 -9.21
C ASN A 40 -8.86 1.69 -8.35
N TYR A 41 -8.70 2.00 -7.05
CA TYR A 41 -7.88 1.18 -6.15
C TYR A 41 -8.48 -0.23 -5.96
N ASP A 42 -9.79 -0.33 -5.78
CA ASP A 42 -10.47 -1.62 -5.60
C ASP A 42 -10.38 -2.48 -6.85
N ARG A 43 -10.51 -1.87 -8.04
CA ARG A 43 -10.37 -2.57 -9.33
C ARG A 43 -8.96 -3.10 -9.57
N LEU A 44 -7.92 -2.39 -9.12
CA LEU A 44 -6.53 -2.89 -9.22
C LEU A 44 -6.34 -4.10 -8.31
N ARG A 45 -6.84 -4.01 -7.07
CA ARG A 45 -6.74 -5.09 -6.08
C ARG A 45 -7.45 -6.37 -6.54
N GLU A 46 -8.62 -6.24 -7.15
CA GLU A 46 -9.36 -7.40 -7.69
C GLU A 46 -8.60 -8.12 -8.81
N LYS A 47 -7.98 -7.36 -9.73
CA LYS A 47 -7.16 -7.93 -10.82
C LYS A 47 -5.94 -8.67 -10.30
N ASP A 48 -5.28 -8.16 -9.26
CA ASP A 48 -4.10 -8.80 -8.67
C ASP A 48 -4.47 -10.15 -8.01
N VAL A 49 -5.62 -10.20 -7.35
CA VAL A 49 -6.14 -11.44 -6.74
C VAL A 49 -6.49 -12.47 -7.81
N GLU A 50 -7.15 -12.06 -8.90
CA GLU A 50 -7.50 -12.95 -10.00
C GLU A 50 -6.25 -13.53 -10.68
N GLN A 51 -5.23 -12.69 -10.95
CA GLN A 51 -3.97 -13.15 -11.53
C GLN A 51 -3.22 -14.12 -10.61
N ALA A 52 -3.26 -13.90 -9.28
CA ALA A 52 -2.64 -14.80 -8.32
C ALA A 52 -3.33 -16.18 -8.29
N LEU A 53 -4.66 -16.22 -8.43
CA LEU A 53 -5.42 -17.48 -8.52
C LEU A 53 -5.08 -18.26 -9.79
N LEU A 54 -5.01 -17.58 -10.94
CA LEU A 54 -4.65 -18.18 -12.22
C LEU A 54 -3.22 -18.76 -12.20
N LYS A 55 -2.26 -18.05 -11.61
CA LYS A 55 -0.88 -18.56 -11.42
C LYS A 55 -0.85 -19.81 -10.54
N LYS A 56 -1.60 -19.83 -9.43
CA LYS A 56 -1.69 -21.01 -8.55
C LYS A 56 -2.33 -22.21 -9.25
N ALA A 57 -3.33 -21.99 -10.11
CA ALA A 57 -3.98 -23.04 -10.88
C ALA A 57 -3.01 -23.68 -11.90
N ARG A 58 -2.22 -22.87 -12.61
CA ARG A 58 -1.22 -23.35 -13.58
C ARG A 58 -0.13 -24.20 -12.92
N VAL A 59 0.44 -23.74 -11.80
CA VAL A 59 1.46 -24.50 -11.05
C VAL A 59 0.94 -25.86 -10.60
N LYS A 60 -0.33 -25.95 -10.18
CA LYS A 60 -0.95 -27.23 -9.78
C LYS A 60 -1.15 -28.19 -10.96
N GLN A 61 -1.43 -27.67 -12.16
CA GLN A 61 -1.53 -28.50 -13.38
C GLN A 61 -0.16 -29.04 -13.78
N GLU A 62 0.86 -28.18 -13.82
CA GLU A 62 2.24 -28.57 -14.17
C GLU A 62 2.79 -29.66 -13.23
N GLN A 63 2.49 -29.59 -11.93
CA GLN A 63 2.88 -30.63 -10.98
C GLN A 63 2.22 -31.99 -11.27
N LYS A 64 0.94 -32.01 -11.64
CA LYS A 64 0.23 -33.24 -12.00
C LYS A 64 0.76 -33.85 -13.29
N ASP A 65 1.08 -33.02 -14.27
CA ASP A 65 1.63 -33.46 -15.54
C ASP A 65 3.03 -34.07 -15.36
N LEU A 66 3.85 -33.49 -14.49
CA LEU A 66 5.16 -34.05 -14.11
C LEU A 66 5.04 -35.40 -13.39
N GLU A 67 4.07 -35.55 -12.47
CA GLU A 67 3.82 -36.83 -11.79
C GLU A 67 3.34 -37.92 -12.77
N TYR A 68 2.47 -37.56 -13.71
CA TYR A 68 1.99 -38.46 -14.75
C TYR A 68 3.13 -38.90 -15.68
N MET A 69 3.96 -37.96 -16.14
CA MET A 69 5.14 -38.25 -16.96
C MET A 69 6.15 -39.13 -16.22
N LYS A 70 6.39 -38.88 -14.92
CA LYS A 70 7.24 -39.73 -14.08
C LYS A 70 6.68 -41.15 -13.95
N SER A 71 5.36 -41.28 -13.84
CA SER A 71 4.69 -42.59 -13.79
C SER A 71 4.85 -43.38 -15.09
N ILE A 72 4.64 -42.73 -16.24
CA ILE A 72 4.84 -43.34 -17.56
C ILE A 72 6.30 -43.75 -17.74
N ASN A 73 7.24 -42.85 -17.48
CA ASN A 73 8.66 -43.14 -17.64
C ASN A 73 9.08 -44.33 -16.77
N ASN A 74 8.59 -44.42 -15.55
CA ASN A 74 8.85 -45.57 -14.67
C ASN A 74 8.30 -46.89 -15.25
N GLN A 75 7.12 -46.88 -15.88
CA GLN A 75 6.59 -48.07 -16.56
C GLN A 75 7.45 -48.48 -17.75
N ILE A 76 7.89 -47.50 -18.54
CA ILE A 76 8.75 -47.72 -19.70
C ILE A 76 10.11 -48.31 -19.27
N TYR A 77 10.76 -47.72 -18.26
CA TYR A 77 12.03 -48.24 -17.73
C TYR A 77 11.88 -49.65 -17.15
N ALA A 78 10.77 -49.95 -16.48
CA ALA A 78 10.51 -51.29 -15.95
C ALA A 78 10.34 -52.32 -17.07
N LYS A 79 9.66 -51.96 -18.16
CA LYS A 79 9.51 -52.82 -19.33
C LYS A 79 10.83 -53.08 -20.05
N MET A 80 11.69 -52.06 -20.16
CA MET A 80 12.99 -52.20 -20.83
C MET A 80 14.03 -52.97 -20.01
N THR A 81 14.07 -52.74 -18.69
CA THR A 81 15.11 -53.32 -17.82
C THR A 81 14.66 -54.60 -17.10
N GLY A 82 13.36 -54.92 -17.15
CA GLY A 82 12.75 -56.01 -16.37
C GLY A 82 12.69 -55.75 -14.86
N LYS A 83 13.11 -54.56 -14.38
CA LYS A 83 13.15 -54.19 -12.95
C LYS A 83 12.08 -53.15 -12.63
N GLY A 84 11.21 -53.45 -11.67
CA GLY A 84 10.09 -52.60 -11.27
C GLY A 84 10.45 -51.38 -10.41
N ARG A 85 9.42 -50.77 -9.82
CA ARG A 85 9.42 -49.47 -9.10
C ARG A 85 10.38 -49.33 -7.90
N GLN A 86 11.00 -50.39 -7.40
CA GLN A 86 11.87 -50.35 -6.24
C GLN A 86 13.27 -50.86 -6.61
N PHE A 87 14.04 -50.06 -7.34
CA PHE A 87 15.49 -50.26 -7.43
C PHE A 87 16.16 -49.34 -6.40
N ILE A 88 16.74 -49.93 -5.36
CA ILE A 88 17.66 -49.23 -4.47
C ILE A 88 19.04 -49.60 -4.97
N ALA A 89 19.73 -48.68 -5.65
CA ALA A 89 21.12 -48.89 -6.00
C ALA A 89 21.94 -48.83 -4.70
N LYS A 90 22.47 -49.97 -4.28
CA LYS A 90 23.51 -49.99 -3.24
C LYS A 90 24.82 -49.62 -3.92
N VAL A 91 25.38 -48.48 -3.51
CA VAL A 91 26.77 -48.07 -3.80
C VAL A 91 27.70 -48.85 -2.89
#